data_AF-A0A7S3R8W3-F1
#
_entry.id   AF-A0A7S3R8W3-F1
#
_cell.length_a   1.000
_cell.length_b   1.000
_cell.length_c   1.000
_cell.angle_alpha   90.00
_cell.angle_beta   90.00
_cell.angle_gamma   90.00
#
_symmetry.space_group_name_H-M   'P 1'
#
loop_
_entity.id
_entity.type
_entity.pdbx_description
1 polymer ?
#
loop_
_entity_poly.entity_id
_entity_poly.type
_entity_poly.pdbx_seq_one_letter_code
_entity_poly.pdbx_strand_id
1 'polypeptide(L)'
;MDNRYATVLLYLSEVEEGGETTLPLATAIDEEAQQITNASQCASRMGIAIKPKKGNALLFFDMDIAGSKGDRRALHAACPALRGTKWTATKWIHNHPQGRFDPLQRAGACTDLDAHCAQEAANGGCSQDGMMGLAGRCRKTCGDCTVCQPNDIICYRSNLRSKADKVRGE
;
A
#
# COMPACT_ATOMS: atom_id res chain seq x y z
N MET A 1 9.60 -14.44 4.75
CA MET A 1 10.59 -13.39 4.43
C MET A 1 9.79 -12.15 4.08
N ASP A 2 10.02 -11.02 4.76
CA ASP A 2 9.43 -9.73 4.37
C ASP A 2 10.06 -9.27 3.06
N ASN A 3 9.22 -9.03 2.06
CA ASN A 3 9.63 -8.49 0.78
C ASN A 3 8.50 -7.66 0.14
N ARG A 4 8.85 -6.89 -0.88
CA ARG A 4 7.89 -6.18 -1.72
C ARG A 4 7.09 -7.23 -2.50
N TYR A 5 5.79 -7.26 -2.30
CA TYR A 5 4.85 -8.06 -3.06
C TYR A 5 4.54 -7.39 -4.41
N ALA A 6 4.38 -6.07 -4.40
CA ALA A 6 4.09 -5.29 -5.59
C ALA A 6 4.65 -3.87 -5.51
N THR A 7 4.87 -3.30 -6.69
CA THR A 7 5.31 -1.92 -6.87
C THR A 7 4.28 -1.16 -7.70
N VAL A 8 3.83 -0.01 -7.18
CA VAL A 8 3.06 0.99 -7.93
C VAL A 8 3.98 2.15 -8.24
N LEU A 9 4.25 2.39 -9.51
CA LEU A 9 5.03 3.52 -10.00
C LEU A 9 4.08 4.56 -10.61
N LEU A 10 3.94 5.69 -9.94
CA LEU A 10 3.14 6.83 -10.40
C LEU A 10 4.01 7.75 -11.25
N TYR A 11 3.54 8.11 -12.44
CA TYR A 11 4.17 9.13 -13.28
C TYR A 11 3.59 10.51 -12.93
N LEU A 12 4.43 11.38 -12.37
CA LEU A 12 4.04 12.72 -11.92
C LEU A 12 4.29 13.80 -12.99
N SER A 13 5.06 13.46 -14.03
CA SER A 13 5.28 14.28 -15.22
C SER A 13 5.23 13.44 -16.49
N GLU A 14 5.00 14.12 -17.61
CA GLU A 14 5.27 13.60 -18.95
C GLU A 14 6.72 13.92 -19.33
N VAL A 15 7.32 13.09 -20.17
CA VAL A 15 8.68 13.29 -20.70
C VAL A 15 8.59 13.34 -22.21
N GLU A 16 9.18 14.36 -22.82
CA GLU A 16 9.10 14.59 -24.26
C GLU A 16 9.86 13.52 -25.05
N GLU A 17 11.08 13.17 -24.61
CA GLU A 17 11.91 12.12 -25.23
C GLU A 17 12.59 11.23 -24.17
N GLY A 18 12.50 9.91 -24.36
CA GLY A 18 13.02 8.92 -23.42
C GLY A 18 12.20 8.80 -22.14
N GLY A 19 12.86 8.45 -21.04
CA GLY A 19 12.24 8.35 -19.73
C GLY A 19 11.31 7.15 -19.55
N GLU A 20 11.32 6.18 -20.47
CA GLU A 20 10.48 4.99 -20.38
C GLU A 20 10.81 4.17 -19.12
N THR A 21 9.82 3.47 -18.58
CA THR A 21 10.08 2.35 -17.65
C THR A 21 10.06 1.07 -18.45
N THR A 22 11.11 0.26 -18.34
CA THR A 22 11.26 -0.98 -19.11
C THR A 22 11.25 -2.20 -18.20
N LEU A 23 10.73 -3.31 -18.70
CA LEU A 23 10.74 -4.63 -18.04
C LEU A 23 11.44 -5.64 -18.98
N PRO A 24 12.77 -5.78 -18.88
CA PRO A 24 13.57 -6.52 -19.87
C PRO A 24 13.28 -8.02 -19.95
N LEU A 25 12.76 -8.60 -18.88
CA LEU A 25 12.45 -10.03 -18.79
C LEU A 25 10.95 -10.33 -18.91
N ALA A 26 10.12 -9.30 -19.06
CA ALA A 26 8.68 -9.46 -19.24
C ALA A 26 8.32 -9.69 -20.71
N THR A 27 7.27 -10.47 -20.94
CA THR A 27 6.70 -10.77 -22.26
C THR A 27 5.32 -10.15 -22.37
N ALA A 28 5.04 -9.47 -23.48
CA ALA A 28 3.73 -8.89 -23.71
C ALA A 28 2.66 -9.99 -23.80
N ILE A 29 1.51 -9.77 -23.16
CA ILE A 29 0.33 -10.63 -23.34
C ILE A 29 -0.35 -10.29 -24.66
N ASP A 30 -0.40 -9.00 -24.98
CA ASP A 30 -0.87 -8.44 -26.23
C ASP A 30 0.25 -7.56 -26.80
N GLU A 31 0.90 -8.04 -27.87
CA GLU A 31 2.02 -7.34 -28.48
C GLU A 31 1.59 -6.03 -29.13
N GLU A 32 0.39 -5.97 -29.73
CA GLU A 32 -0.12 -4.78 -30.40
C GLU A 32 -0.43 -3.68 -29.37
N ALA A 33 -1.12 -4.03 -28.30
CA ALA A 33 -1.43 -3.09 -27.22
C ALA A 33 -0.18 -2.59 -26.48
N GLN A 34 0.91 -3.36 -26.49
CA GLN A 34 2.15 -3.03 -25.79
C GLN A 34 3.17 -2.26 -26.66
N GLN A 35 2.86 -2.05 -27.95
CA GLN A 35 3.67 -1.19 -28.80
C GLN A 35 3.57 0.27 -28.35
N ILE A 36 4.72 0.92 -28.21
CA ILE A 36 4.81 2.35 -27.92
C ILE A 36 5.40 3.10 -29.11
N THR A 37 4.90 4.29 -29.39
CA THR A 37 5.41 5.16 -30.46
C THR A 37 6.55 6.04 -29.94
N ASN A 38 7.50 6.36 -30.82
CA ASN A 38 8.68 7.19 -30.50
C ASN A 38 9.49 6.67 -29.31
N ALA A 39 9.70 5.35 -29.25
CA ALA A 39 10.53 4.70 -28.25
C ALA A 39 12.00 5.14 -28.37
N SER A 40 12.66 5.40 -27.25
CA SER A 40 14.10 5.62 -27.20
C SER A 40 14.88 4.35 -27.56
N GLN A 41 16.16 4.49 -27.94
CA GLN A 41 17.03 3.34 -28.20
C GLN A 41 17.14 2.37 -27.01
N CYS A 42 17.04 2.91 -25.79
CA CYS A 42 17.00 2.12 -24.56
C CYS A 42 15.72 1.28 -24.50
N ALA A 43 14.56 1.90 -24.71
CA ALA A 43 13.27 1.22 -24.66
C ALA A 43 13.14 0.12 -25.72
N SER A 44 13.56 0.39 -26.95
CA SER A 44 13.46 -0.56 -28.08
C SER A 44 14.30 -1.84 -27.92
N ARG A 45 15.19 -1.91 -26.91
CA ARG A 45 16.08 -3.06 -26.67
C ARG A 45 15.81 -3.78 -25.35
N MET A 46 14.84 -3.30 -24.55
CA MET A 46 14.68 -3.67 -23.15
C MET A 46 13.30 -4.29 -22.86
N GLY A 47 12.79 -5.13 -23.77
CA GLY A 47 11.53 -5.86 -23.60
C GLY A 47 10.32 -4.92 -23.61
N ILE A 48 9.39 -5.12 -22.67
CA ILE A 48 8.23 -4.22 -22.52
C ILE A 48 8.70 -2.83 -22.08
N ALA A 49 8.19 -1.79 -22.73
CA ALA A 49 8.47 -0.41 -22.38
C ALA A 49 7.17 0.39 -22.17
N ILE A 50 7.18 1.27 -21.18
CA ILE A 50 6.06 2.13 -20.81
C ILE A 50 6.53 3.58 -20.89
N LYS A 51 5.87 4.37 -21.74
CA LYS A 51 6.13 5.82 -21.83
C LYS A 51 5.50 6.53 -20.63
N PRO A 52 6.24 7.40 -19.91
CA PRO A 52 5.69 8.12 -18.77
C PRO A 52 4.61 9.10 -19.23
N LYS A 53 3.41 8.94 -18.68
CA LYS A 53 2.27 9.85 -18.90
C LYS A 53 1.78 10.37 -17.56
N LYS A 54 1.71 11.69 -17.38
CA LYS A 54 1.34 12.31 -16.09
C LYS A 54 -0.03 11.81 -15.63
N GLY A 55 -0.10 11.36 -14.39
CA GLY A 55 -1.30 10.81 -13.77
C GLY A 55 -1.48 9.31 -13.96
N ASN A 56 -0.75 8.66 -14.89
CA ASN A 56 -0.78 7.21 -15.02
C ASN A 56 -0.03 6.52 -13.89
N ALA A 57 -0.45 5.29 -13.59
CA ALA A 57 0.21 4.39 -12.65
C ALA A 57 0.58 3.08 -13.36
N LEU A 58 1.78 2.58 -13.12
CA LEU A 58 2.21 1.25 -13.50
C LEU A 58 2.23 0.37 -12.26
N LEU A 59 1.44 -0.72 -12.27
CA LEU A 59 1.47 -1.75 -11.25
C LEU A 59 2.16 -3.00 -11.81
N PHE A 60 3.15 -3.51 -11.10
CA PHE A 60 3.71 -4.84 -11.34
C PHE A 60 3.96 -5.57 -10.02
N PHE A 61 3.91 -6.90 -10.07
CA PHE A 61 4.10 -7.76 -8.92
C PHE A 61 5.54 -8.23 -8.87
N ASP A 62 6.22 -7.92 -7.76
CA ASP A 62 7.61 -8.30 -7.50
C ASP A 62 7.74 -9.78 -7.08
N MET A 63 6.61 -10.44 -6.78
CA MET A 63 6.54 -11.82 -6.30
C MET A 63 5.52 -12.65 -7.08
N ASP A 64 5.60 -13.97 -6.91
CA ASP A 64 4.56 -14.90 -7.33
C ASP A 64 3.23 -14.64 -6.60
N ILE A 65 2.15 -15.22 -7.13
CA ILE A 65 0.79 -15.02 -6.58
C ILE A 65 0.70 -15.42 -5.08
N ALA A 66 1.49 -16.41 -4.67
CA ALA A 66 1.56 -16.89 -3.29
C ALA A 66 2.38 -15.97 -2.36
N GLY A 67 3.10 -14.98 -2.89
CA GLY A 67 3.97 -14.10 -2.11
C GLY A 67 5.16 -14.83 -1.49
N SER A 68 5.58 -15.95 -2.08
CA SER A 68 6.57 -16.88 -1.57
C SER A 68 7.95 -16.71 -2.23
N LYS A 69 7.97 -16.30 -3.50
CA LYS A 69 9.20 -16.17 -4.31
C LYS A 69 9.15 -14.89 -5.15
N GLY A 70 10.31 -14.27 -5.35
CA GLY A 70 10.42 -13.10 -6.24
C GLY A 70 10.22 -13.48 -7.72
N ASP A 71 9.54 -12.64 -8.48
CA ASP A 71 9.36 -12.82 -9.92
C ASP A 71 10.43 -12.04 -10.69
N ARG A 72 11.32 -12.75 -11.39
CA ARG A 72 12.38 -12.11 -12.19
C ARG A 72 11.84 -11.27 -13.34
N ARG A 73 10.62 -11.52 -13.81
CA ARG A 73 9.98 -10.72 -14.87
C ARG A 73 9.63 -9.31 -14.40
N ALA A 74 9.59 -9.08 -13.09
CA ALA A 74 9.43 -7.75 -12.49
C ALA A 74 10.70 -6.90 -12.49
N LEU A 75 11.84 -7.45 -12.96
CA LEU A 75 13.05 -6.66 -13.17
C LEU A 75 12.70 -5.47 -14.07
N HIS A 76 12.91 -4.27 -13.55
CA HIS A 76 12.59 -3.04 -14.25
C HIS A 76 13.75 -2.05 -14.21
N ALA A 77 13.80 -1.19 -15.21
CA ALA A 77 14.76 -0.10 -15.31
C ALA A 77 14.07 1.18 -15.76
N ALA A 78 14.70 2.32 -15.49
CA ALA A 78 14.32 3.60 -16.06
C ALA A 78 15.29 3.94 -17.20
N CYS A 79 14.77 4.11 -18.41
CA CYS A 79 15.55 4.67 -19.50
C CYS A 79 15.86 6.16 -19.22
N PRO A 80 16.99 6.68 -19.72
CA PRO A 80 17.34 8.10 -19.56
C PRO A 80 16.24 9.02 -20.12
N ALA A 81 15.91 10.10 -19.40
CA ALA A 81 15.12 11.19 -19.94
C ALA A 81 16.04 12.07 -20.81
N LEU A 82 15.82 12.06 -22.11
CA LEU A 82 16.67 12.75 -23.09
C LEU A 82 16.25 14.21 -23.27
N ARG A 83 14.94 14.46 -23.20
CA ARG A 83 14.36 15.81 -23.15
C ARG A 83 13.22 15.84 -22.15
N GLY A 84 13.26 16.83 -21.25
CA GLY A 84 12.31 16.97 -20.14
C GLY A 84 12.86 16.53 -18.79
N THR A 85 11.97 16.36 -17.82
CA THR A 85 12.32 15.83 -16.49
C THR A 85 11.27 14.81 -16.05
N LYS A 86 11.74 13.60 -15.72
CA LYS A 86 10.91 12.51 -15.22
C LYS A 86 10.72 12.63 -13.70
N TRP A 87 9.49 12.90 -13.26
CA TRP A 87 9.08 12.82 -11.87
C TRP A 87 8.23 11.59 -11.66
N THR A 88 8.56 10.80 -10.64
CA THR A 88 7.82 9.60 -10.27
C THR A 88 7.66 9.48 -8.77
N ALA A 89 6.57 8.87 -8.31
CA ALA A 89 6.42 8.40 -6.95
C ALA A 89 6.26 6.89 -6.93
N THR A 90 7.06 6.20 -6.13
CA THR A 90 7.03 4.73 -6.01
C THR A 90 6.40 4.34 -4.69
N LYS A 91 5.34 3.54 -4.74
CA LYS A 91 4.74 2.90 -3.58
C LYS A 91 5.05 1.41 -3.60
N TRP A 92 5.78 0.95 -2.60
CA TRP A 92 5.99 -0.47 -2.36
C TRP A 92 4.90 -1.02 -1.44
N ILE A 93 4.37 -2.18 -1.82
CA ILE A 93 3.39 -2.95 -1.06
C ILE A 93 4.10 -4.23 -0.62
N HIS A 94 4.15 -4.49 0.67
CA HIS A 94 4.86 -5.63 1.24
C HIS A 94 3.94 -6.85 1.41
N ASN A 95 4.50 -8.06 1.33
CA ASN A 95 3.78 -9.32 1.56
C ASN A 95 3.45 -9.54 3.05
N HIS A 96 4.11 -8.80 3.94
CA HIS A 96 3.85 -8.76 5.37
C HIS A 96 3.77 -7.31 5.87
N PRO A 97 3.14 -7.05 7.02
CA PRO A 97 3.18 -5.72 7.64
C PRO A 97 4.63 -5.28 7.88
N GLN A 98 4.98 -4.08 7.41
CA GLN A 98 6.28 -3.48 7.72
C GLN A 98 6.23 -2.75 9.07
N GLY A 99 7.23 -3.01 9.91
CA GLY A 99 7.38 -2.37 11.22
C GLY A 99 6.86 -3.23 12.38
N ARG A 100 7.01 -2.70 13.60
CA ARG A 100 6.61 -3.41 14.83
C ARG A 100 5.11 -3.33 15.12
N PHE A 101 4.40 -2.45 14.43
CA PHE A 101 2.99 -2.21 14.65
C PHE A 101 2.17 -2.90 13.55
N ASP A 102 1.47 -3.97 13.93
CA ASP A 102 0.44 -4.58 13.08
C ASP A 102 -0.92 -3.93 13.42
N PRO A 103 -1.40 -2.98 12.61
CA PRO A 103 -2.67 -2.30 12.85
C PRO A 103 -3.86 -3.26 12.83
N LEU A 104 -3.79 -4.33 12.03
CA LEU A 104 -4.90 -5.27 11.89
C LEU A 104 -5.00 -6.17 13.13
N GLN A 105 -3.87 -6.65 13.64
CA GLN A 105 -3.83 -7.37 14.92
C GLN A 105 -4.25 -6.48 16.08
N ARG A 106 -3.76 -5.24 16.14
CA ARG A 106 -4.18 -4.27 17.16
C ARG A 106 -5.69 -4.03 17.13
N ALA A 107 -6.27 -3.94 15.94
CA ALA A 107 -7.71 -3.79 15.76
C ALA A 107 -8.49 -5.04 16.17
N GLY A 108 -8.00 -6.24 15.83
CA GLY A 108 -8.63 -7.51 16.19
C GLY A 108 -8.63 -7.80 17.69
N ALA A 109 -7.59 -7.40 18.41
CA ALA A 109 -7.44 -7.67 19.84
C ALA A 109 -8.60 -7.07 20.68
N CYS A 110 -9.05 -5.86 20.34
CA CYS A 110 -10.09 -5.11 21.06
C CYS A 110 -10.02 -5.28 22.59
N THR A 111 -8.89 -4.86 23.17
CA THR A 111 -8.63 -4.92 24.62
C THR A 111 -8.32 -3.55 25.20
N ASP A 112 -8.44 -3.46 26.52
CA ASP A 112 -7.88 -2.36 27.29
C ASP A 112 -6.41 -2.64 27.63
N LEU A 113 -5.58 -1.62 27.53
CA LEU A 113 -4.16 -1.65 27.86
C LEU A 113 -3.84 -1.06 29.22
N ASP A 114 -4.79 -0.35 29.83
CA ASP A 114 -4.64 0.25 31.15
C ASP A 114 -5.66 -0.35 32.12
N ALA A 115 -5.24 -0.60 33.35
CA ALA A 115 -6.13 -1.11 34.40
C ALA A 115 -7.17 -0.06 34.83
N HIS A 116 -6.90 1.23 34.64
CA HIS A 116 -7.78 2.33 35.04
C HIS A 116 -8.84 2.68 34.00
N CYS A 117 -8.91 1.98 32.87
CA CYS A 117 -9.85 2.30 31.79
C CYS A 117 -11.31 2.40 32.27
N ALA A 118 -11.74 1.52 33.18
CA ALA A 118 -13.09 1.56 33.75
C ALA A 118 -13.35 2.84 34.56
N GLN A 119 -12.38 3.26 35.37
CA GLN A 119 -12.48 4.48 36.17
C GLN A 119 -12.42 5.74 35.29
N GLU A 120 -11.47 5.80 34.34
CA GLU A 120 -11.35 6.91 33.41
C GLU A 120 -12.60 7.07 32.54
N ALA A 121 -13.16 5.95 32.05
CA ALA A 121 -14.40 5.97 31.29
C ALA A 121 -15.59 6.47 32.13
N ALA A 122 -15.70 6.02 33.40
CA ALA A 122 -16.72 6.50 34.33
C ALA A 122 -16.63 8.01 34.59
N ASN A 123 -15.41 8.57 34.52
CA ASN A 123 -15.15 10.00 34.64
C ASN A 123 -15.33 10.79 33.32
N GLY A 124 -15.90 10.16 32.28
CA GLY A 124 -16.10 10.79 30.96
C GLY A 124 -14.85 10.84 30.08
N GLY A 125 -13.79 10.11 30.46
CA GLY A 125 -12.50 10.13 29.78
C GLY A 125 -12.54 9.61 28.33
N CYS A 126 -13.54 8.83 27.94
CA CYS A 126 -13.59 8.25 26.59
C CYS A 126 -13.61 9.29 25.46
N SER A 127 -13.98 10.55 25.74
CA SER A 127 -13.91 11.63 24.75
C SER A 127 -12.54 12.33 24.71
N GLN A 128 -11.60 11.93 25.57
CA GLN A 128 -10.26 12.49 25.64
C GLN A 128 -9.30 11.76 24.69
N ASP A 129 -8.27 12.49 24.26
CA ASP A 129 -7.23 11.96 23.38
C ASP A 129 -6.52 10.75 24.01
N GLY A 130 -6.39 9.68 23.22
CA GLY A 130 -5.62 8.50 23.61
C GLY A 130 -6.42 7.39 24.32
N MET A 131 -7.71 7.57 24.62
CA MET A 131 -8.56 6.48 25.12
C MET A 131 -9.17 5.65 23.97
N MET A 132 -9.64 6.31 22.92
CA MET A 132 -10.25 5.70 21.72
C MET A 132 -9.32 5.79 20.49
N GLY A 133 -9.73 5.19 19.37
CA GLY A 133 -8.96 5.13 18.13
C GLY A 133 -7.98 3.95 18.13
N LEU A 134 -7.37 3.65 16.98
CA LEU A 134 -6.55 2.44 16.81
C LEU A 134 -5.37 2.34 17.80
N ALA A 135 -4.79 3.50 18.15
CA ALA A 135 -3.73 3.61 19.15
C ALA A 135 -4.25 3.83 20.59
N GLY A 136 -5.58 3.94 20.78
CA GLY A 136 -6.21 4.20 22.07
C GLY A 136 -5.95 3.08 23.08
N ARG A 137 -5.79 3.45 24.36
CA ARG A 137 -5.51 2.49 25.44
C ARG A 137 -6.76 1.79 25.97
N CYS A 138 -7.94 2.38 25.84
CA CYS A 138 -9.17 1.94 26.52
C CYS A 138 -10.31 1.62 25.57
N ARG A 139 -9.96 1.08 24.39
CA ARG A 139 -10.91 0.90 23.28
C ARG A 139 -12.07 -0.04 23.61
N LYS A 140 -11.82 -1.06 24.44
CA LYS A 140 -12.85 -2.02 24.81
C LYS A 140 -13.82 -1.39 25.80
N THR A 141 -13.32 -0.80 26.88
CA THR A 141 -14.15 -0.13 27.88
C THR A 141 -14.94 1.03 27.26
N CYS A 142 -14.33 1.84 26.39
CA CYS A 142 -15.02 2.95 25.72
C CYS A 142 -15.95 2.50 24.58
N GLY A 143 -16.10 1.20 24.33
CA GLY A 143 -16.95 0.67 23.26
C GLY A 143 -16.47 1.01 21.84
N ASP A 144 -15.22 1.46 21.69
CA ASP A 144 -14.61 1.91 20.44
C ASP A 144 -14.32 0.78 19.44
N CYS A 145 -14.35 -0.47 19.91
CA CYS A 145 -14.15 -1.66 19.10
C CYS A 145 -15.16 -2.75 19.49
N THR A 146 -15.21 -3.83 18.71
CA THR A 146 -15.98 -5.04 19.02
C THR A 146 -15.02 -6.21 19.18
N VAL A 147 -15.26 -7.11 20.16
CA VAL A 147 -14.43 -8.31 20.34
C VAL A 147 -14.62 -9.23 19.13
N CYS A 148 -13.52 -9.56 18.45
CA CYS A 148 -13.52 -10.37 17.25
C CYS A 148 -13.17 -11.83 17.53
N GLN A 149 -13.71 -12.75 16.72
CA GLN A 149 -13.27 -14.14 16.74
C GLN A 149 -11.85 -14.27 16.16
N PRO A 150 -11.06 -15.27 16.58
CA PRO A 150 -9.74 -15.51 16.00
C PRO A 150 -9.82 -15.62 14.46
N ASN A 151 -8.98 -14.84 13.77
CA ASN A 151 -8.90 -14.76 12.30
C ASN A 151 -10.13 -14.18 11.59
N ASP A 152 -11.05 -13.51 12.29
CA ASP A 152 -12.13 -12.76 11.66
C ASP A 152 -11.63 -11.42 11.07
N ILE A 153 -11.05 -11.49 9.88
CA ILE A 153 -10.44 -10.34 9.19
C ILE A 153 -11.47 -9.23 8.93
N ILE A 154 -12.74 -9.57 8.74
CA ILE A 154 -13.79 -8.58 8.49
C ILE A 154 -14.05 -7.78 9.77
N CYS A 155 -14.17 -8.47 10.91
CA CYS A 155 -14.27 -7.81 12.21
C CYS A 155 -13.02 -6.97 12.52
N TYR A 156 -11.82 -7.50 12.26
CA TYR A 156 -10.56 -6.78 12.54
C TYR A 156 -10.51 -5.48 11.72
N ARG A 157 -10.85 -5.54 10.43
CA ARG A 157 -10.94 -4.36 9.57
C ARG A 157 -11.99 -3.37 10.05
N SER A 158 -13.14 -3.86 10.51
CA SER A 158 -14.17 -3.00 11.08
C SER A 158 -13.66 -2.23 12.31
N ASN A 159 -12.75 -2.81 13.09
CA ASN A 159 -12.13 -2.17 14.25
C ASN A 159 -10.94 -1.25 13.89
N LEU A 160 -10.55 -1.09 12.63
CA LEU A 160 -9.44 -0.17 12.25
C LEU A 160 -9.81 1.30 12.43
N ARG A 161 -11.10 1.64 12.33
CA ARG A 161 -11.62 2.99 12.59
C ARG A 161 -12.29 3.03 13.95
N SER A 162 -12.17 4.16 14.64
CA SER A 162 -12.95 4.41 15.85
C SER A 162 -14.44 4.32 15.53
N LYS A 163 -15.24 3.78 16.46
CA LYS A 163 -16.70 3.85 16.29
C LYS A 163 -17.22 5.29 16.38
N ALA A 164 -16.54 6.16 17.12
CA ALA A 164 -16.92 7.58 17.19
C ALA A 164 -16.81 8.26 15.81
N ASP A 165 -15.77 7.95 15.03
CA ASP A 165 -15.59 8.50 13.67
C ASP A 165 -16.67 8.00 12.71
N LYS A 166 -17.07 6.73 12.84
CA LYS A 166 -18.16 6.15 12.02
C LYS A 166 -19.52 6.80 12.28
N VAL A 167 -19.79 7.22 13.51
CA VAL A 167 -21.04 7.92 13.87
C VAL A 167 -21.04 9.36 13.33
N ARG A 168 -19.85 9.97 13.21
CA ARG A 168 -19.68 11.32 12.65
C ARG A 168 -19.65 11.40 11.12
N GLY A 169 -19.55 10.25 10.44
CA GLY A 169 -19.50 10.20 8.97
C GLY A 169 -18.16 10.64 8.37
N GLU A 170 -17.09 10.60 9.18
CA GLU A 170 -15.71 10.93 8.78
C GLU A 170 -14.90 9.69 8.33
#